data_AF-A0AAN8U7H6-F1
#
_entry.id   AF-A0AAN8U7H6-F1
#
_cell.length_a   1.000
_cell.length_b   1.000
_cell.length_c   1.000
_cell.angle_alpha   90.00
_cell.angle_beta   90.00
_cell.angle_gamma   90.00
#
_symmetry.space_group_name_H-M   'P 1'
#
loop_
_entity.id
_entity.type
_entity.pdbx_description
1 polymer ?
#
loop_
_entity_poly.entity_id
_entity_poly.type
_entity_poly.pdbx_seq_one_letter_code
_entity_poly.pdbx_strand_id
1 'polypeptide(L)'
;MKISYKALLDLYNDYETELSKDGRSDVVQYAKERMKETVRNYFVEAKWLIDGYMPPFSEYLRAALVTSTYYLRTTTSCFGMKCANKEDFERFAKNPKILEANVTLCRVIDDLATYEVEKDRGQIVTEIECYMRDHGASTEEAMEKFQEMAETAWKDLNEGILQPTPVSMKILTRILNLARIMGVVYKHNQDGYRHPEKVLKPHIIALFVDSIKI
;
A
#
# COMPACT_ATOMS: atom_id res chain seq x y z
N MET A 1 -2.26 -21.86 -10.00
CA MET A 1 -2.04 -20.70 -10.89
C MET A 1 -3.18 -20.45 -11.88
N LYS A 2 -3.65 -21.43 -12.70
CA LYS A 2 -4.66 -21.17 -13.77
C LYS A 2 -5.93 -20.46 -13.31
N ILE A 3 -6.49 -20.86 -12.16
CA ILE A 3 -7.72 -20.28 -11.60
C ILE A 3 -7.53 -18.79 -11.30
N SER A 4 -6.53 -18.44 -10.50
CA SER A 4 -6.23 -17.05 -10.12
C SER A 4 -5.88 -16.18 -11.33
N TYR A 5 -5.14 -16.73 -12.30
CA TYR A 5 -4.79 -16.01 -13.52
C TYR A 5 -6.02 -15.65 -14.36
N LYS A 6 -6.93 -16.61 -14.56
CA LYS A 6 -8.19 -16.36 -15.28
C LYS A 6 -9.06 -15.33 -14.55
N ALA A 7 -9.24 -15.51 -13.23
CA ALA A 7 -10.05 -14.60 -12.43
C ALA A 7 -9.53 -13.15 -12.47
N LEU A 8 -8.20 -12.96 -12.46
CA LEU A 8 -7.60 -11.63 -12.60
C LEU A 8 -7.84 -11.01 -13.97
N LEU A 9 -7.72 -11.80 -15.06
CA LEU A 9 -8.02 -11.32 -16.41
C LEU A 9 -9.49 -10.95 -16.57
N ASP A 10 -10.39 -11.81 -16.09
CA ASP A 10 -11.83 -11.56 -16.14
C ASP A 10 -12.18 -10.27 -15.37
N LEU A 11 -11.63 -10.09 -14.15
CA LEU A 11 -11.85 -8.88 -13.34
C LEU A 11 -11.49 -7.59 -14.08
N TYR A 12 -10.35 -7.56 -14.77
CA TYR A 12 -9.94 -6.37 -15.52
C TYR A 12 -10.80 -6.14 -16.77
N ASN A 13 -11.28 -7.20 -17.42
CA ASN A 13 -12.23 -7.08 -18.52
C ASN A 13 -13.59 -6.54 -18.02
N ASP A 14 -14.02 -6.95 -16.82
CA ASP A 14 -15.22 -6.44 -16.18
C ASP A 14 -15.08 -4.94 -15.87
N TYR A 15 -13.93 -4.50 -15.35
CA TYR A 15 -13.65 -3.07 -15.15
C TYR A 15 -13.67 -2.26 -16.46
N GLU A 16 -13.08 -2.78 -17.54
CA GLU A 16 -13.13 -2.13 -18.85
C GLU A 16 -14.56 -2.00 -19.35
N THR A 17 -15.34 -3.08 -19.23
CA THR A 17 -16.76 -3.11 -19.62
C THR A 17 -17.57 -2.11 -18.80
N GLU A 18 -17.38 -2.06 -17.48
CA GLU A 18 -18.10 -1.15 -16.60
C GLU A 18 -17.78 0.32 -16.93
N LEU A 19 -16.49 0.66 -17.05
CA LEU A 19 -16.05 2.03 -17.32
C LEU A 19 -16.26 2.49 -18.77
N SER A 20 -16.43 1.56 -19.71
CA SER A 20 -16.75 1.90 -21.12
C SER A 20 -18.06 2.67 -21.24
N LYS A 21 -19.02 2.44 -20.34
CA LYS A 21 -20.31 3.15 -20.28
C LYS A 21 -20.14 4.66 -20.09
N ASP A 22 -19.06 5.06 -19.42
CA ASP A 22 -18.69 6.46 -19.18
C ASP A 22 -17.57 6.93 -20.12
N GLY A 23 -17.14 6.11 -21.09
CA GLY A 23 -16.01 6.41 -21.99
C GLY A 23 -14.64 6.41 -21.32
N ARG A 24 -14.49 5.68 -20.19
CA ARG A 24 -13.30 5.71 -19.32
C ARG A 24 -12.57 4.37 -19.25
N SER A 25 -12.77 3.45 -20.19
CA SER A 25 -12.14 2.13 -20.17
C SER A 25 -10.61 2.18 -20.27
N ASP A 26 -10.04 3.23 -20.87
CA ASP A 26 -8.60 3.39 -21.06
C ASP A 26 -7.83 3.56 -19.75
N VAL A 27 -8.47 4.08 -18.69
CA VAL A 27 -7.82 4.24 -17.37
C VAL A 27 -7.52 2.91 -16.68
N VAL A 28 -8.16 1.81 -17.12
CA VAL A 28 -7.92 0.47 -16.57
C VAL A 28 -6.48 0.00 -16.82
N GLN A 29 -5.90 0.44 -17.94
CA GLN A 29 -4.52 0.10 -18.30
C GLN A 29 -3.50 0.53 -17.23
N TYR A 30 -3.72 1.65 -16.54
CA TYR A 30 -2.83 2.09 -15.47
C TYR A 30 -2.79 1.09 -14.30
N ALA A 31 -3.94 0.54 -13.90
CA ALA A 31 -3.97 -0.47 -12.84
C ALA A 31 -3.41 -1.81 -13.33
N LYS A 32 -3.60 -2.18 -14.61
CA LYS A 32 -2.96 -3.36 -15.20
C LYS A 32 -1.44 -3.26 -15.10
N GLU A 33 -0.86 -2.10 -15.42
CA GLU A 33 0.58 -1.89 -15.31
C GLU A 33 1.06 -1.92 -13.85
N ARG A 34 0.33 -1.31 -12.92
CA ARG A 34 0.64 -1.41 -11.47
C ARG A 34 0.57 -2.86 -10.97
N MET A 35 -0.42 -3.63 -11.40
CA MET A 35 -0.54 -5.04 -11.01
C MET A 35 0.64 -5.87 -11.53
N LYS A 36 1.06 -5.66 -12.79
CA LYS A 36 2.28 -6.30 -13.32
C LYS A 36 3.51 -5.90 -12.53
N GLU A 37 3.63 -4.62 -12.14
CA GLU A 37 4.73 -4.10 -11.32
C GLU A 37 4.78 -4.79 -9.94
N THR A 38 3.64 -4.90 -9.27
CA THR A 38 3.49 -5.60 -7.99
C THR A 38 3.90 -7.07 -8.10
N VAL A 39 3.39 -7.80 -9.11
CA VAL A 39 3.73 -9.23 -9.28
C VAL A 39 5.22 -9.43 -9.60
N ARG A 40 5.85 -8.53 -10.37
CA ARG A 40 7.31 -8.58 -10.61
C ARG A 40 8.08 -8.43 -9.30
N ASN A 41 7.70 -7.52 -8.42
CA ASN A 41 8.39 -7.31 -7.15
C ASN A 41 8.12 -8.42 -6.14
N TYR A 42 6.91 -9.01 -6.11
CA TYR A 42 6.67 -10.24 -5.34
C TYR A 42 7.60 -11.39 -5.78
N PHE A 43 7.87 -11.51 -7.08
CA PHE A 43 8.82 -12.51 -7.57
C PHE A 43 10.27 -12.22 -7.15
N VAL A 44 10.66 -10.95 -7.09
CA VAL A 44 11.98 -10.54 -6.58
C VAL A 44 12.11 -10.86 -5.09
N GLU A 45 11.12 -10.50 -4.29
CA GLU A 45 11.06 -10.79 -2.85
C GLU A 45 11.12 -12.30 -2.58
N ALA A 46 10.35 -13.10 -3.34
CA ALA A 46 10.40 -14.55 -3.25
C ALA A 46 11.79 -15.12 -3.57
N LYS A 47 12.50 -14.56 -4.56
CA LYS A 47 13.89 -14.95 -4.86
C LYS A 47 14.83 -14.62 -3.71
N TRP A 48 14.77 -13.40 -3.18
CA TRP A 48 15.58 -13.00 -2.03
C TRP A 48 15.38 -13.94 -0.84
N LEU A 49 14.12 -14.30 -0.55
CA LEU A 49 13.80 -15.24 0.51
C LEU A 49 14.35 -16.65 0.25
N ILE A 50 14.15 -17.20 -0.96
CA ILE A 50 14.60 -18.57 -1.32
C ILE A 50 16.13 -18.67 -1.33
N ASP A 51 16.80 -17.66 -1.87
CA ASP A 51 18.26 -17.63 -2.01
C ASP A 51 18.95 -17.20 -0.71
N GLY A 52 18.19 -16.74 0.30
CA GLY A 52 18.72 -16.13 1.52
C GLY A 52 19.51 -14.85 1.22
N TYR A 53 19.24 -14.20 0.09
CA TYR A 53 19.92 -12.98 -0.32
C TYR A 53 19.30 -11.77 0.38
N MET A 54 20.11 -11.09 1.17
CA MET A 54 19.75 -9.82 1.77
C MET A 54 20.25 -8.70 0.82
N PRO A 55 19.37 -7.99 0.10
CA PRO A 55 19.77 -6.84 -0.74
C PRO A 55 20.14 -5.62 0.12
N PRO A 56 20.85 -4.61 -0.40
CA PRO A 56 20.96 -3.29 0.23
C PRO A 56 19.59 -2.73 0.65
N PHE A 57 19.51 -2.06 1.80
CA PHE A 57 18.28 -1.47 2.34
C PHE A 57 17.55 -0.60 1.30
N SER A 58 18.28 0.23 0.56
CA SER A 58 17.70 1.08 -0.48
C SER A 58 17.10 0.29 -1.65
N GLU A 59 17.68 -0.87 -1.98
CA GLU A 59 17.15 -1.78 -2.99
C GLU A 59 15.91 -2.51 -2.47
N TYR A 60 15.96 -3.01 -1.23
CA TYR A 60 14.82 -3.65 -0.57
C TYR A 60 13.64 -2.70 -0.53
N LEU A 61 13.83 -1.51 0.05
CA LEU A 61 12.79 -0.50 0.23
C LEU A 61 12.09 -0.19 -1.10
N ARG A 62 12.84 -0.02 -2.20
CA ARG A 62 12.23 0.24 -3.51
C ARG A 62 11.30 -0.89 -3.97
N ALA A 63 11.67 -2.15 -3.74
CA ALA A 63 10.79 -3.28 -4.05
C ALA A 63 9.61 -3.35 -3.07
N ALA A 64 9.87 -3.16 -1.78
CA ALA A 64 8.90 -3.27 -0.69
C ALA A 64 7.80 -2.20 -0.76
N LEU A 65 8.13 -0.98 -1.20
CA LEU A 65 7.16 0.07 -1.51
C LEU A 65 6.16 -0.40 -2.57
N VAL A 66 6.62 -1.12 -3.61
CA VAL A 66 5.73 -1.65 -4.65
C VAL A 66 4.89 -2.83 -4.14
N THR A 67 5.47 -3.72 -3.34
CA THR A 67 4.77 -4.90 -2.79
C THR A 67 3.75 -4.57 -1.71
N SER A 68 3.78 -3.35 -1.16
CA SER A 68 2.70 -2.81 -0.30
C SER A 68 1.34 -2.78 -0.99
N THR A 69 1.32 -2.83 -2.33
CA THR A 69 0.14 -2.68 -3.20
C THR A 69 -0.48 -1.28 -3.20
N TYR A 70 0.09 -0.29 -2.48
CA TYR A 70 -0.57 1.01 -2.30
C TYR A 70 -0.56 1.89 -3.56
N TYR A 71 0.42 1.72 -4.45
CA TYR A 71 0.34 2.28 -5.81
C TYR A 71 -0.88 1.74 -6.56
N LEU A 72 -1.02 0.41 -6.62
CA LEU A 72 -2.13 -0.28 -7.27
C LEU A 72 -3.49 0.09 -6.66
N ARG A 73 -3.60 0.08 -5.32
CA ARG A 73 -4.83 0.41 -4.59
C ARG A 73 -5.24 1.85 -4.84
N THR A 74 -4.31 2.80 -4.80
CA THR A 74 -4.60 4.20 -5.09
C THR A 74 -5.12 4.36 -6.52
N THR A 75 -4.41 3.79 -7.50
CA THR A 75 -4.84 3.82 -8.92
C THR A 75 -6.25 3.23 -9.09
N THR A 76 -6.49 2.03 -8.54
CA THR A 76 -7.78 1.32 -8.68
C THR A 76 -8.91 2.05 -7.96
N SER A 77 -8.64 2.69 -6.82
CA SER A 77 -9.64 3.43 -6.03
C SER A 77 -10.27 4.62 -6.77
N CYS A 78 -9.63 5.08 -7.85
CA CYS A 78 -10.09 6.20 -8.66
C CYS A 78 -11.01 5.79 -9.83
N PHE A 79 -11.17 4.49 -10.11
CA PHE A 79 -12.02 3.99 -11.20
C PHE A 79 -13.47 4.49 -11.06
N GLY A 80 -14.09 4.29 -9.90
CA GLY A 80 -15.45 4.74 -9.61
C GLY A 80 -15.61 6.25 -9.39
N MET A 81 -14.54 7.04 -9.48
CA MET A 81 -14.57 8.47 -9.22
C MET A 81 -14.81 9.25 -10.52
N LYS A 82 -16.03 9.77 -10.72
CA LYS A 82 -16.38 10.59 -11.90
C LYS A 82 -15.52 11.85 -12.07
N CYS A 83 -14.90 12.34 -10.99
CA CYS A 83 -14.00 13.49 -11.04
C CYS A 83 -12.55 13.13 -11.42
N ALA A 84 -12.20 11.84 -11.52
CA ALA A 84 -10.87 11.41 -11.93
C ALA A 84 -10.80 11.26 -13.45
N ASN A 85 -9.98 12.08 -14.08
CA ASN A 85 -9.75 12.02 -15.52
C ASN A 85 -8.41 11.33 -15.84
N LYS A 86 -8.14 11.09 -17.13
CA LYS A 86 -6.93 10.43 -17.59
C LYS A 86 -5.63 11.12 -17.11
N GLU A 87 -5.60 12.45 -17.10
CA GLU A 87 -4.43 13.20 -16.63
C GLU A 87 -4.12 12.92 -15.16
N ASP A 88 -5.14 12.69 -14.32
CA ASP A 88 -4.93 12.30 -12.92
C ASP A 88 -4.22 10.95 -12.81
N PHE A 89 -4.58 9.97 -13.66
CA PHE A 89 -3.88 8.68 -13.74
C PHE A 89 -2.45 8.83 -14.27
N GLU A 90 -2.22 9.71 -15.26
CA GLU A 90 -0.88 10.02 -15.77
C GLU A 90 -0.01 10.68 -14.70
N ARG A 91 -0.59 11.57 -13.87
CA ARG A 91 0.07 12.14 -12.69
C ARG A 91 0.46 11.04 -11.70
N PHE A 92 -0.46 10.12 -11.38
CA PHE A 92 -0.18 9.00 -10.49
C PHE A 92 0.86 8.02 -11.00
N ALA A 93 0.94 7.81 -12.32
CA ALA A 93 1.97 6.99 -12.94
C ALA A 93 3.39 7.53 -12.69
N LYS A 94 3.53 8.83 -12.39
CA LYS A 94 4.79 9.50 -12.07
C LYS A 94 5.13 9.51 -10.58
N ASN A 95 4.36 8.80 -9.73
CA ASN A 95 4.54 8.74 -8.28
C ASN A 95 4.69 10.13 -7.62
N PRO A 96 3.61 10.95 -7.57
CA PRO A 96 3.70 12.25 -6.90
C PRO A 96 4.02 12.06 -5.41
N LYS A 97 4.65 13.07 -4.79
CA LYS A 97 5.11 13.04 -3.39
C LYS A 97 4.05 12.54 -2.40
N ILE A 98 2.79 12.96 -2.55
CA ILE A 98 1.68 12.49 -1.70
C ILE A 98 1.42 10.97 -1.81
N LEU A 99 1.60 10.40 -3.01
CA LEU A 99 1.44 8.96 -3.22
C LEU A 99 2.65 8.20 -2.68
N GLU A 100 3.87 8.68 -2.90
CA GLU A 100 5.08 8.13 -2.27
C GLU A 100 4.94 8.11 -0.74
N ALA A 101 4.50 9.22 -0.14
CA ALA A 101 4.23 9.29 1.29
C ALA A 101 3.17 8.29 1.77
N ASN A 102 2.08 8.12 1.01
CA ASN A 102 1.05 7.13 1.32
C ASN A 102 1.59 5.69 1.29
N VAL A 103 2.42 5.38 0.30
CA VAL A 103 3.02 4.06 0.12
C VAL A 103 4.07 3.78 1.20
N THR A 104 4.94 4.75 1.48
CA THR A 104 5.93 4.66 2.56
C THR A 104 5.25 4.41 3.90
N LEU A 105 4.17 5.14 4.22
CA LEU A 105 3.39 4.89 5.43
C LEU A 105 2.85 3.47 5.51
N CYS A 106 2.34 2.93 4.41
CA CYS A 106 1.89 1.55 4.39
C CYS A 106 3.02 0.59 4.70
N ARG A 107 4.16 0.75 4.02
CA ARG A 107 5.31 -0.15 4.17
C ARG A 107 5.83 -0.14 5.60
N VAL A 108 6.17 1.03 6.14
CA VAL A 108 6.80 1.10 7.46
C VAL A 108 5.87 0.69 8.59
N ILE A 109 4.56 0.97 8.50
CA ILE A 109 3.59 0.55 9.53
C ILE A 109 3.42 -0.98 9.50
N ASP A 110 3.38 -1.59 8.32
CA ASP A 110 3.33 -3.04 8.15
C ASP A 110 4.55 -3.69 8.79
N ASP A 111 5.75 -3.29 8.37
CA ASP A 111 7.02 -3.87 8.84
C ASP A 111 7.21 -3.72 10.36
N LEU A 112 6.86 -2.55 10.93
CA LEU A 112 6.91 -2.34 12.39
C LEU A 112 5.98 -3.28 13.16
N ALA A 113 4.81 -3.60 12.59
CA ALA A 113 3.80 -4.44 13.22
C ALA A 113 4.04 -5.93 13.00
N THR A 114 4.70 -6.32 11.90
CA THR A 114 4.92 -7.72 11.56
C THR A 114 6.32 -8.21 11.92
N TYR A 115 7.29 -7.33 12.23
CA TYR A 115 8.70 -7.70 12.46
C TYR A 115 8.90 -8.93 13.34
N GLU A 116 8.38 -8.93 14.57
CA GLU A 116 8.55 -10.06 15.50
C GLU A 116 7.92 -11.35 14.97
N VAL A 117 6.75 -11.26 14.35
CA VAL A 117 6.04 -12.41 13.77
C VAL A 117 6.77 -12.97 12.56
N GLU A 118 7.37 -12.11 11.73
CA GLU A 118 8.16 -12.50 10.57
C GLU A 118 9.47 -13.18 11.00
N LYS A 119 10.12 -12.62 12.02
CA LYS A 119 11.33 -13.18 12.62
C LYS A 119 11.07 -14.56 13.24
N ASP A 120 9.98 -14.71 13.99
CA ASP A 120 9.54 -15.98 14.57
C ASP A 120 9.24 -17.05 13.50
N ARG A 121 8.79 -16.62 12.31
CA ARG A 121 8.57 -17.50 11.15
C ARG A 121 9.85 -17.86 10.41
N GLY A 122 11.00 -17.37 10.86
CA GLY A 122 12.29 -17.60 10.23
C GLY A 122 12.49 -16.79 8.95
N GLN A 123 11.81 -15.66 8.77
CA GLN A 123 12.17 -14.72 7.70
C GLN A 123 13.46 -14.01 8.08
N ILE A 124 14.56 -14.43 7.44
CA ILE A 124 15.92 -13.90 7.67
C ILE A 124 16.14 -12.60 6.88
N VAL A 125 15.28 -12.33 5.88
CA VAL A 125 15.36 -11.14 5.02
C VAL A 125 14.09 -10.31 5.21
N THR A 126 14.16 -9.33 6.11
CA THR A 126 13.13 -8.29 6.29
C THR A 126 13.76 -6.91 6.03
N GLU A 127 12.93 -5.88 5.87
CA GLU A 127 13.44 -4.52 5.63
C GLU A 127 14.27 -4.01 6.81
N ILE A 128 13.84 -4.31 8.05
CA ILE A 128 14.53 -3.95 9.28
C ILE A 128 15.90 -4.64 9.35
N GLU A 129 16.00 -5.92 8.98
CA GLU A 129 17.29 -6.63 8.93
C GLU A 129 18.23 -6.02 7.87
N CYS A 130 17.69 -5.64 6.70
CA CYS A 130 18.46 -4.96 5.66
C CYS A 130 19.00 -3.60 6.17
N TYR A 131 18.19 -2.85 6.91
CA TYR A 131 18.60 -1.57 7.51
C TYR A 131 19.70 -1.76 8.56
N MET A 132 19.50 -2.70 9.50
CA MET A 132 20.45 -3.02 10.56
C MET A 132 21.81 -3.41 9.99
N ARG A 133 21.84 -4.27 8.97
CA ARG A 133 23.08 -4.68 8.31
C ARG A 133 23.79 -3.49 7.66
N ASP A 134 23.08 -2.68 6.89
CA ASP A 134 23.71 -1.59 6.11
C ASP A 134 24.25 -0.46 6.97
N HIS A 135 23.63 -0.23 8.13
CA HIS A 135 23.99 0.89 9.01
C HIS A 135 24.70 0.45 10.29
N GLY A 136 24.89 -0.86 10.51
CA GLY A 136 25.43 -1.39 11.76
C GLY A 136 24.56 -1.07 12.97
N ALA A 137 23.25 -0.92 12.76
CA ALA A 137 22.29 -0.47 13.76
C ALA A 137 21.70 -1.64 14.55
N SER A 138 21.31 -1.35 15.79
CA SER A 138 20.46 -2.21 16.62
C SER A 138 19.03 -2.30 16.08
N THR A 139 18.26 -3.27 16.58
CA THR A 139 16.84 -3.39 16.25
C THR A 139 16.08 -2.14 16.71
N GLU A 140 16.40 -1.62 17.89
CA GLU A 140 15.79 -0.42 18.45
C GLU A 140 16.03 0.81 17.57
N GLU A 141 17.28 1.04 17.13
CA GLU A 141 17.64 2.14 16.21
C GLU A 141 16.95 1.99 14.85
N ALA A 142 16.79 0.75 14.36
CA ALA A 142 16.06 0.49 13.12
C ALA A 142 14.56 0.77 13.26
N MET A 143 13.93 0.34 14.36
CA MET A 143 12.53 0.63 14.64
C MET A 143 12.27 2.13 14.81
N GLU A 144 13.15 2.84 15.51
CA GLU A 144 13.08 4.31 15.63
C GLU A 144 13.17 4.97 14.26
N LYS A 145 14.08 4.51 13.39
CA LYS A 145 14.18 5.04 12.03
C LYS A 145 12.89 4.87 11.22
N PHE A 146 12.23 3.72 11.33
CA PHE A 146 10.99 3.46 10.60
C PHE A 146 9.84 4.31 11.14
N GLN A 147 9.82 4.59 12.46
CA GLN A 147 8.89 5.55 13.06
C GLN A 147 9.13 6.97 12.53
N GLU A 148 10.39 7.43 12.43
CA GLU A 148 10.71 8.73 11.82
C GLU A 148 10.26 8.81 10.35
N MET A 149 10.42 7.73 9.59
CA MET A 149 9.94 7.63 8.21
C MET A 149 8.42 7.75 8.14
N ALA A 150 7.69 7.10 9.07
CA ALA A 150 6.24 7.22 9.18
C ALA A 150 5.82 8.66 9.50
N GLU A 151 6.47 9.31 10.47
CA GLU A 151 6.19 10.71 10.83
C GLU A 151 6.45 11.67 9.67
N THR A 152 7.56 11.47 8.96
CA THR A 152 7.92 12.27 7.78
C THR A 152 6.88 12.11 6.68
N ALA A 153 6.48 10.87 6.39
CA ALA A 153 5.46 10.59 5.41
C ALA A 153 4.08 11.15 5.81
N TRP A 154 3.73 11.19 7.10
CA TRP A 154 2.53 11.90 7.56
C TRP A 154 2.60 13.41 7.29
N LYS A 155 3.76 14.04 7.53
CA LYS A 155 3.98 15.47 7.23
C LYS A 155 3.85 15.74 5.73
N ASP A 156 4.44 14.89 4.89
CA ASP A 156 4.35 14.99 3.44
C ASP A 156 2.93 14.78 2.91
N LEU A 157 2.14 13.87 3.52
CA LEU A 157 0.72 13.73 3.22
C LEU A 157 -0.07 14.99 3.55
N ASN A 158 0.20 15.59 4.72
CA ASN A 158 -0.46 16.81 5.17
C ASN A 158 -0.09 18.01 4.28
N GLU A 159 1.16 18.11 3.85
CA GLU A 159 1.61 19.12 2.89
C GLU A 159 0.90 18.94 1.54
N GLY A 160 0.80 17.69 1.06
CA GLY A 160 0.20 17.35 -0.23
C GLY A 160 -1.29 17.67 -0.38
N ILE A 161 -2.00 17.98 0.71
CA ILE A 161 -3.41 18.39 0.70
C ILE A 161 -3.62 19.90 0.83
N LEU A 162 -2.55 20.68 0.98
CA LEU A 162 -2.62 22.15 1.04
C LEU A 162 -2.86 22.74 -0.36
N GLN A 163 -3.57 23.88 -0.41
CA GLN A 163 -3.85 24.59 -1.67
C GLN A 163 -2.64 25.43 -2.11
N PRO A 164 -2.39 25.57 -3.43
CA PRO A 164 -3.15 24.99 -4.55
C PRO A 164 -2.83 23.49 -4.77
N THR A 165 -3.86 22.68 -4.97
CA THR A 165 -3.70 21.22 -5.14
C THR A 165 -3.57 20.77 -6.59
N PRO A 166 -2.72 19.76 -6.90
CA PRO A 166 -2.47 19.32 -8.28
C PRO A 166 -3.62 18.50 -8.90
N VAL A 167 -4.52 17.97 -8.06
CA VAL A 167 -5.73 17.22 -8.44
C VAL A 167 -6.88 17.59 -7.51
N SER A 168 -8.09 17.12 -7.80
CA SER A 168 -9.26 17.43 -6.96
C SER A 168 -9.09 16.96 -5.50
N MET A 169 -9.60 17.74 -4.55
CA MET A 169 -9.60 17.37 -3.12
C MET A 169 -10.28 16.01 -2.85
N LYS A 170 -11.25 15.61 -3.68
CA LYS A 170 -11.91 14.30 -3.57
C LYS A 170 -10.91 13.16 -3.78
N ILE A 171 -10.02 13.31 -4.77
CA ILE A 171 -8.97 12.34 -5.08
C ILE A 171 -7.92 12.32 -3.97
N LEU A 172 -7.46 13.49 -3.50
CA LEU A 172 -6.49 13.57 -2.40
C LEU A 172 -7.04 12.97 -1.10
N THR A 173 -8.32 13.18 -0.81
CA THR A 173 -9.00 12.55 0.34
C THR A 173 -8.97 11.03 0.26
N ARG A 174 -9.04 10.46 -0.95
CA ARG A 174 -8.94 9.01 -1.14
C ARG A 174 -7.55 8.48 -0.75
N ILE A 175 -6.49 9.16 -1.17
CA ILE A 175 -5.10 8.83 -0.80
C ILE A 175 -4.91 8.94 0.72
N LEU A 176 -5.37 10.04 1.32
CA LEU A 176 -5.31 10.25 2.77
C LEU A 176 -6.07 9.15 3.53
N ASN A 177 -7.24 8.73 3.05
CA ASN A 177 -8.00 7.68 3.70
C ASN A 177 -7.34 6.29 3.58
N LEU A 178 -6.59 6.01 2.51
CA LEU A 178 -5.76 4.80 2.43
C LEU A 178 -4.66 4.81 3.50
N ALA A 179 -4.07 5.97 3.79
CA ALA A 179 -3.11 6.10 4.90
C ALA A 179 -3.79 5.89 6.26
N ARG A 180 -4.98 6.48 6.47
CA ARG A 180 -5.76 6.30 7.71
C ARG A 180 -6.16 4.84 7.94
N ILE A 181 -6.45 4.09 6.88
CA ILE A 181 -6.72 2.65 6.98
C ILE A 181 -5.55 1.92 7.64
N MET A 182 -4.30 2.29 7.34
CA MET A 182 -3.13 1.65 7.99
C MET A 182 -3.13 1.90 9.50
N GLY A 183 -3.37 3.14 9.93
CA GLY A 183 -3.46 3.47 11.36
C GLY A 183 -4.61 2.76 12.10
N VAL A 184 -5.67 2.38 11.39
CA VAL A 184 -6.80 1.61 11.96
C VAL A 184 -6.50 0.11 11.95
N VAL A 185 -6.10 -0.45 10.82
CA VAL A 185 -5.88 -1.89 10.62
C VAL A 185 -4.72 -2.38 11.48
N TYR A 186 -3.64 -1.59 11.58
CA TYR A 186 -2.43 -1.96 12.31
C TYR A 186 -2.38 -1.39 13.73
N LYS A 187 -3.53 -0.97 14.25
CA LYS A 187 -3.63 -0.39 15.58
C LYS A 187 -3.07 -1.34 16.63
N HIS A 188 -2.31 -0.78 17.58
CA HIS A 188 -1.61 -1.53 18.63
C HIS A 188 -0.49 -2.45 18.12
N ASN A 189 0.10 -2.10 16.97
CA ASN A 189 1.22 -2.82 16.37
C ASN A 189 0.90 -4.30 16.09
N GLN A 190 -0.28 -4.54 15.50
CA GLN A 190 -0.79 -5.87 15.17
C GLN A 190 -1.33 -5.88 13.76
N ASP A 191 -1.07 -6.93 12.98
CA ASP A 191 -1.70 -7.14 11.68
C ASP A 191 -3.19 -7.52 11.85
N GLY A 192 -4.04 -6.50 11.96
CA GLY A 192 -5.49 -6.66 12.07
C GLY A 192 -6.17 -7.08 10.77
N TYR A 193 -5.47 -7.13 9.64
CA TYR A 193 -6.02 -7.70 8.40
C TYR A 193 -5.93 -9.22 8.42
N ARG A 194 -4.78 -9.76 8.81
CA ARG A 194 -4.57 -11.21 8.98
C ARG A 194 -5.26 -11.77 10.22
N HIS A 195 -5.29 -11.00 11.31
CA HIS A 195 -5.90 -11.38 12.59
C HIS A 195 -7.02 -10.40 12.98
N PRO A 196 -8.19 -10.47 12.30
CA PRO A 196 -9.22 -9.46 12.37
C PRO A 196 -9.99 -9.42 13.68
N GLU A 197 -9.89 -10.44 14.53
CA GLU A 197 -10.75 -10.64 15.70
C GLU A 197 -10.68 -9.47 16.69
N LYS A 198 -9.50 -8.87 16.86
CA LYS A 198 -9.26 -7.82 17.85
C LYS A 198 -9.50 -6.42 17.31
N VAL A 199 -9.19 -6.18 16.03
CA VAL A 199 -9.19 -4.83 15.43
C VAL A 199 -10.35 -4.66 14.47
N LEU A 200 -10.42 -5.43 13.38
CA LEU A 200 -11.41 -5.22 12.33
C LEU A 200 -12.80 -5.75 12.66
N LYS A 201 -12.93 -6.86 13.39
CA LYS A 201 -14.22 -7.47 13.72
C LYS A 201 -15.14 -6.50 14.49
N PRO A 202 -14.69 -5.79 15.54
CA PRO A 202 -15.51 -4.75 16.18
C PRO A 202 -15.95 -3.64 15.21
N HIS A 203 -15.06 -3.18 14.32
CA HIS A 203 -15.40 -2.18 13.32
C HIS A 203 -16.45 -2.68 12.32
N ILE A 204 -16.34 -3.93 11.86
CA ILE A 204 -17.31 -4.53 10.93
C ILE A 204 -18.69 -4.62 11.58
N ILE A 205 -18.76 -5.07 12.84
CA ILE A 205 -20.03 -5.18 13.57
C ILE A 205 -20.68 -3.80 13.71
N ALA A 206 -19.93 -2.80 14.15
CA ALA A 206 -20.44 -1.45 14.37
C ALA A 206 -20.85 -0.72 13.08
N LEU A 207 -20.24 -1.03 11.94
CA LEU A 207 -20.50 -0.35 10.67
C LEU A 207 -21.54 -1.05 9.78
N PHE A 208 -21.65 -2.38 9.89
CA PHE A 208 -22.40 -3.20 8.92
C PHE A 208 -23.37 -4.20 9.55
N VAL A 209 -23.42 -4.32 10.88
CA VAL A 209 -24.32 -5.26 11.57
C VAL A 209 -25.27 -4.52 12.51
N ASP A 210 -24.73 -3.80 13.47
CA ASP A 210 -25.52 -3.12 14.50
C ASP A 210 -25.88 -1.70 14.05
N SER A 211 -27.19 -1.42 13.96
CA SER A 211 -27.67 -0.06 13.70
C SER A 211 -27.48 0.84 14.92
N ILE A 212 -27.25 2.14 14.70
CA ILE A 212 -27.31 3.14 15.76
C ILE A 212 -28.74 3.15 16.34
N LYS A 213 -28.86 2.97 17.65
CA LYS A 213 -30.15 3.08 18.33
C LYS A 213 -30.62 4.53 18.26
N ILE A 214 -31.82 4.72 17.72
CA ILE A 214 -32.49 6.02 17.59
C ILE A 214 -33.27 6.29 18.88
#